data_AF-A0A356X1K2-F1
#
_entry.id   AF-A0A356X1K2-F1
#
_cell.length_a   1.000
_cell.length_b   1.000
_cell.length_c   1.000
_cell.angle_alpha   90.00
_cell.angle_beta   90.00
_cell.angle_gamma   90.00
#
_symmetry.space_group_name_H-M   'P 1'
#
loop_
_entity.id
_entity.type
_entity.pdbx_description
1 polymer ?
#
loop_
_entity_poly.entity_id
_entity_poly.type
_entity_poly.pdbx_seq_one_letter_code
_entity_poly.pdbx_strand_id
1 'polypeptide(L)'
;GLLEYFGNAVSQSSQRGNTEAYILPNNENDYTYQVLNMLMKHNVQIERATEDFSLRDSYSYWDGSSSTRSFEAGDFIIKTDQPKHLFVNTLFRRQLEIEDSVMYDMATGSIPMAYNLDGAWTTRDVGVSTEIVSEELVYPSDVENAGAQYAYVIDWEQRHAPKALAKLWEMDY
;
A
#
# COMPACT_ATOMS: atom_id res chain seq x y z
N GLY A 1 9.42 26.78 -22.90
CA GLY A 1 8.19 27.36 -22.28
C GLY A 1 7.68 26.43 -21.19
N LEU A 2 6.80 26.89 -20.27
CA LEU A 2 6.31 26.08 -19.14
C LEU A 2 5.81 24.68 -19.56
N LEU A 3 5.24 24.55 -20.77
CA LEU A 3 4.79 23.30 -21.39
C LEU A 3 5.93 22.31 -21.75
N GLU A 4 7.12 22.78 -22.14
CA GLU A 4 8.30 21.92 -22.37
C GLU A 4 8.94 21.46 -21.06
N TYR A 5 8.76 22.23 -19.98
CA TYR A 5 9.22 21.83 -18.65
C TYR A 5 8.36 20.70 -18.10
N PHE A 6 7.03 20.76 -18.30
CA PHE A 6 6.14 19.62 -18.01
C PHE A 6 6.43 18.42 -18.92
N GLY A 7 6.69 18.63 -20.21
CA GLY A 7 7.05 17.55 -21.14
C GLY A 7 8.35 16.82 -20.77
N ASN A 8 9.33 17.52 -20.18
CA ASN A 8 10.60 16.94 -19.74
C ASN A 8 10.59 16.46 -18.28
N ALA A 9 9.70 16.95 -17.41
CA ALA A 9 9.49 16.40 -16.07
C ALA A 9 8.73 15.05 -16.10
N VAL A 10 8.02 14.79 -17.21
CA VAL A 10 7.34 13.52 -17.51
C VAL A 10 8.26 12.55 -18.27
N SER A 11 9.46 12.97 -18.69
CA SER A 11 10.38 12.09 -19.41
C SER A 11 11.14 11.18 -18.44
N GLN A 12 11.08 9.89 -18.76
CA GLN A 12 11.59 8.75 -18.00
C GLN A 12 13.12 8.81 -17.70
N SER A 13 13.83 9.77 -18.31
CA SER A 13 15.28 9.90 -18.30
C SER A 13 15.83 10.75 -17.14
N SER A 14 14.97 11.38 -16.34
CA SER A 14 15.37 12.09 -15.11
C SER A 14 15.21 11.24 -13.83
N GLN A 15 14.74 9.99 -13.94
CA GLN A 15 14.55 9.06 -12.83
C GLN A 15 15.84 8.37 -12.39
N ARG A 16 16.44 8.83 -11.29
CA ARG A 16 17.32 7.99 -10.45
C ARG A 16 16.52 7.00 -9.60
N GLY A 17 15.64 6.23 -10.21
CA GLY A 17 14.78 5.26 -9.53
C GLY A 17 14.06 4.37 -10.54
N ASN A 18 14.68 3.25 -10.88
CA ASN A 18 14.19 2.24 -11.83
C ASN A 18 13.05 1.40 -11.23
N THR A 19 12.12 2.00 -10.48
CA THR A 19 11.06 1.24 -9.81
C THR A 19 10.02 0.82 -10.83
N GLU A 20 9.86 -0.48 -11.01
CA GLU A 20 8.94 -1.09 -11.99
C GLU A 20 7.58 -1.41 -11.35
N ALA A 21 7.57 -1.76 -10.06
CA ALA A 21 6.33 -2.02 -9.33
C ALA A 21 6.45 -1.79 -7.83
N TYR A 22 5.30 -1.52 -7.22
CA TYR A 22 5.05 -1.57 -5.78
C TYR A 22 4.15 -2.75 -5.47
N ILE A 23 4.39 -3.42 -4.35
CA ILE A 23 3.67 -4.62 -3.95
C ILE A 23 3.16 -4.43 -2.52
N LEU A 24 1.87 -4.70 -2.31
CA LEU A 24 1.22 -4.69 -1.00
C LEU A 24 0.63 -6.08 -0.72
N PRO A 25 0.98 -6.74 0.39
CA PRO A 25 0.38 -8.00 0.78
C PRO A 25 -1.13 -7.89 0.95
N ASN A 26 -1.85 -8.96 0.65
CA ASN A 26 -3.29 -9.00 0.86
C ASN A 26 -3.63 -9.12 2.36
N ASN A 27 -3.80 -7.99 3.03
CA ASN A 27 -4.11 -7.95 4.44
C ASN A 27 -5.38 -7.13 4.72
N GLU A 28 -6.43 -7.80 5.19
CA GLU A 28 -7.70 -7.19 5.56
C GLU A 28 -7.72 -6.59 6.97
N ASN A 29 -6.70 -6.87 7.79
CA ASN A 29 -6.61 -6.33 9.15
C ASN A 29 -5.93 -4.95 9.21
N ASP A 30 -5.24 -4.55 8.14
CA ASP A 30 -4.53 -3.27 8.06
C ASP A 30 -5.21 -2.26 7.11
N TYR A 31 -4.45 -1.22 6.74
CA TYR A 31 -4.94 -0.13 5.90
C TYR A 31 -4.78 -0.39 4.38
N THR A 32 -4.37 -1.59 3.97
CA THR A 32 -4.07 -1.93 2.57
C THR A 32 -5.28 -1.69 1.67
N TYR A 33 -6.46 -2.22 2.00
CA TYR A 33 -7.65 -2.00 1.16
C TYR A 33 -8.03 -0.52 1.09
N GLN A 34 -7.90 0.25 2.19
CA GLN A 34 -8.15 1.69 2.14
C GLN A 34 -7.21 2.41 1.17
N VAL A 35 -5.91 2.08 1.21
CA VAL A 35 -4.92 2.65 0.30
C VAL A 35 -5.24 2.28 -1.15
N LEU A 36 -5.53 1.01 -1.41
CA LEU A 36 -5.89 0.53 -2.75
C LEU A 36 -7.17 1.20 -3.27
N ASN A 37 -8.20 1.32 -2.43
CA ASN A 37 -9.45 2.00 -2.78
C ASN A 37 -9.23 3.50 -3.08
N MET A 38 -8.35 4.17 -2.33
CA MET A 38 -7.95 5.55 -2.63
C MET A 38 -7.24 5.63 -3.99
N LEU A 39 -6.30 4.73 -4.27
CA LEU A 39 -5.60 4.66 -5.56
C LEU A 39 -6.57 4.42 -6.73
N MET A 40 -7.52 3.49 -6.57
CA MET A 40 -8.57 3.23 -7.56
C MET A 40 -9.43 4.47 -7.82
N LYS A 41 -9.81 5.22 -6.77
CA LYS A 41 -10.54 6.51 -6.91
C LYS A 41 -9.75 7.55 -7.71
N HIS A 42 -8.42 7.46 -7.71
CA HIS A 42 -7.53 8.28 -8.54
C HIS A 42 -7.20 7.66 -9.90
N ASN A 43 -7.91 6.60 -10.30
CA ASN A 43 -7.73 5.85 -11.56
C ASN A 43 -6.31 5.27 -11.71
N VAL A 44 -5.72 4.83 -10.61
CA VAL A 44 -4.50 4.00 -10.62
C VAL A 44 -4.92 2.56 -10.87
N GLN A 45 -4.29 1.92 -11.86
CA GLN A 45 -4.49 0.51 -12.12
C GLN A 45 -3.77 -0.32 -11.06
N ILE A 46 -4.50 -1.28 -10.51
CA ILE A 46 -4.03 -2.26 -9.53
C ILE A 46 -4.28 -3.64 -10.10
N GLU A 47 -3.27 -4.49 -10.00
CA GLU A 47 -3.33 -5.90 -10.35
C GLU A 47 -3.28 -6.74 -9.08
N ARG A 48 -3.95 -7.89 -9.09
CA ARG A 48 -3.92 -8.89 -8.01
C ARG A 48 -3.25 -10.14 -8.53
N ALA A 49 -2.27 -10.67 -7.81
CA ALA A 49 -1.60 -11.91 -8.16
C ALA A 49 -2.57 -13.10 -8.07
N THR A 50 -2.60 -13.96 -9.08
CA THR A 50 -3.44 -15.17 -9.07
C THR A 50 -2.67 -16.42 -8.66
N GLU A 51 -1.36 -16.30 -8.41
CA GLU A 51 -0.46 -17.38 -8.03
C GLU A 51 0.62 -16.85 -7.08
N ASP A 52 1.20 -17.73 -6.27
CA ASP A 52 2.36 -17.40 -5.44
C ASP A 52 3.58 -17.13 -6.31
N PHE A 53 4.42 -16.19 -5.91
CA PHE A 53 5.60 -15.83 -6.68
C PHE A 53 6.76 -15.35 -5.80
N SER A 54 7.96 -15.33 -6.37
CA SER A 54 9.15 -14.85 -5.68
C SER A 54 9.88 -13.84 -6.55
N LEU A 55 10.24 -12.70 -5.96
CA LEU A 55 10.96 -11.64 -6.63
C LEU A 55 12.28 -11.36 -5.94
N ARG A 56 13.33 -11.38 -6.76
CA ARG A 56 14.64 -10.83 -6.43
C ARG A 56 14.57 -9.30 -6.48
N ASP A 57 15.50 -8.64 -5.79
CA ASP A 57 15.61 -7.19 -5.75
C ASP A 57 14.29 -6.55 -5.27
N SER A 58 13.69 -7.18 -4.25
CA SER A 58 12.54 -6.65 -3.51
C SER A 58 13.06 -5.86 -2.32
N TYR A 59 12.70 -4.59 -2.24
CA TYR A 59 13.20 -3.65 -1.25
C TYR A 59 12.16 -3.37 -0.15
N SER A 60 12.62 -3.34 1.11
CA SER A 60 11.79 -3.08 2.28
C SER A 60 11.67 -1.59 2.61
N TYR A 61 10.46 -1.14 2.97
CA TYR A 61 10.23 0.25 3.40
C TYR A 61 10.84 0.59 4.74
N TRP A 62 11.09 -0.40 5.58
CA TRP A 62 11.58 -0.20 6.93
C TRP A 62 13.10 0.01 6.96
N ASP A 63 13.86 -0.89 6.35
CA ASP A 63 15.33 -0.87 6.41
C ASP A 63 16.01 -0.48 5.09
N GLY A 64 15.29 -0.59 3.96
CA GLY A 64 15.78 -0.20 2.64
C GLY A 64 16.67 -1.26 2.02
N SER A 65 16.82 -2.39 2.69
CA SER A 65 17.54 -3.55 2.21
C SER A 65 16.81 -4.17 1.03
N SER A 66 17.59 -4.75 0.11
CA SER A 66 17.07 -5.60 -0.96
C SER A 66 17.27 -7.06 -0.61
N SER A 67 16.26 -7.87 -0.89
CA SER A 67 16.33 -9.31 -0.72
C SER A 67 15.48 -10.02 -1.77
N THR A 68 15.57 -11.35 -1.79
CA THR A 68 14.55 -12.15 -2.47
C THR A 68 13.38 -12.33 -1.52
N ARG A 69 12.20 -11.88 -1.92
CA ARG A 69 10.98 -11.97 -1.12
C ARG A 69 9.96 -12.83 -1.85
N SER A 70 9.27 -13.68 -1.09
CA SER A 70 8.11 -14.43 -1.58
C SER A 70 6.85 -13.64 -1.29
N PHE A 71 5.91 -13.75 -2.21
CA PHE A 71 4.60 -13.11 -2.20
C PHE A 71 3.55 -14.19 -2.51
N GLU A 72 2.35 -13.98 -1.99
CA GLU A 72 1.27 -14.97 -2.05
C GLU A 72 0.26 -14.62 -3.14
N ALA A 73 -0.46 -15.64 -3.61
CA ALA A 73 -1.65 -15.44 -4.41
C ALA A 73 -2.63 -14.52 -3.65
N GLY A 74 -3.08 -13.47 -4.32
CA GLY A 74 -3.96 -12.46 -3.77
C GLY A 74 -3.25 -11.13 -3.47
N ASP A 75 -1.91 -11.10 -3.40
CA ASP A 75 -1.15 -9.87 -3.18
C ASP A 75 -1.36 -8.85 -4.31
N PHE A 76 -1.30 -7.57 -3.97
CA PHE A 76 -1.59 -6.48 -4.89
C PHE A 76 -0.32 -5.91 -5.48
N ILE A 77 -0.33 -5.71 -6.79
CA ILE A 77 0.79 -5.22 -7.60
C ILE A 77 0.36 -3.91 -8.29
N ILE A 78 1.15 -2.87 -8.07
CA ILE A 78 0.95 -1.53 -8.65
C ILE A 78 2.15 -1.26 -9.55
N LYS A 79 2.00 -1.57 -10.84
CA LYS A 79 3.05 -1.32 -11.84
C LYS A 79 3.22 0.18 -12.07
N THR A 80 4.44 0.62 -12.29
CA THR A 80 4.74 2.02 -12.61
C THR A 80 4.63 2.31 -14.11
N ASP A 81 4.54 1.29 -14.97
CA ASP A 81 4.24 1.45 -16.40
C ASP A 81 2.75 1.74 -16.63
N GLN A 82 2.30 2.91 -16.17
CA GLN A 82 0.94 3.40 -16.35
C GLN A 82 0.88 4.94 -16.40
N PRO A 83 -0.18 5.55 -16.96
CA PRO A 83 -0.28 7.01 -17.09
C PRO A 83 -0.17 7.78 -15.77
N LYS A 84 -0.51 7.14 -14.64
CA LYS A 84 -0.47 7.72 -13.29
C LYS A 84 0.84 7.48 -12.54
N HIS A 85 1.91 7.05 -13.22
CA HIS A 85 3.20 6.72 -12.60
C HIS A 85 3.78 7.82 -11.71
N LEU A 86 3.67 9.10 -12.09
CA LEU A 86 4.16 10.21 -11.26
C LEU A 86 3.43 10.25 -9.91
N PHE A 87 2.11 10.08 -9.92
CA PHE A 87 1.30 10.08 -8.69
C PHE A 87 1.66 8.90 -7.79
N VAL A 88 1.73 7.69 -8.35
CA VAL A 88 2.11 6.48 -7.61
C VAL A 88 3.52 6.62 -7.03
N ASN A 89 4.50 7.04 -7.85
CA ASN A 89 5.86 7.25 -7.39
C ASN A 89 5.95 8.31 -6.29
N THR A 90 5.21 9.42 -6.39
CA THR A 90 5.21 10.43 -5.32
C THR A 90 4.70 9.87 -4.00
N LEU A 91 3.66 9.03 -4.03
CA LEU A 91 3.06 8.44 -2.83
C LEU A 91 3.91 7.30 -2.25
N PHE A 92 4.52 6.47 -3.09
CA PHE A 92 5.18 5.24 -2.67
C PHE A 92 6.70 5.33 -2.64
N ARG A 93 7.32 6.38 -3.18
CA ARG A 93 8.78 6.50 -3.12
C ARG A 93 9.23 6.80 -1.70
N ARG A 94 10.15 5.98 -1.19
CA ARG A 94 10.87 6.26 0.04
C ARG A 94 11.79 7.47 -0.17
N GLN A 95 11.50 8.58 0.50
CA GLN A 95 12.43 9.71 0.58
C GLN A 95 13.47 9.37 1.65
N LEU A 96 14.75 9.45 1.29
CA LEU A 96 15.84 9.32 2.26
C LEU A 96 15.89 10.61 3.08
N GLU A 97 15.88 10.48 4.40
CA GLU A 97 16.02 11.61 5.32
C GLU A 97 17.23 12.47 4.93
N ILE A 98 17.02 13.77 4.77
CA ILE A 98 18.13 14.71 4.64
C ILE A 98 18.68 14.91 6.06
N GLU A 99 19.92 14.47 6.28
CA GLU A 99 20.70 14.53 7.53
C GLU A 99 21.04 15.97 8.01
N ASP A 100 20.18 16.97 7.76
CA ASP A 100 20.34 18.30 8.34
C ASP A 100 19.32 18.52 9.46
N SER A 101 19.85 18.41 10.68
CA SER A 101 19.25 18.32 12.02
C SER A 101 18.34 19.48 12.47
N VAL A 102 17.65 20.19 11.59
CA VAL A 102 16.83 21.37 11.98
C VAL A 102 15.35 21.27 11.55
N MET A 103 14.95 20.25 10.78
CA MET A 103 13.61 20.15 10.19
C MET A 103 12.93 18.80 10.47
N TYR A 104 12.74 18.45 11.74
CA TYR A 104 12.15 17.17 12.14
C TYR A 104 10.61 17.09 12.02
N ASP A 105 9.95 18.00 11.27
CA ASP A 105 8.47 18.10 11.29
C ASP A 105 7.80 18.13 9.90
N MET A 106 8.50 17.72 8.83
CA MET A 106 7.88 17.64 7.48
C MET A 106 8.32 16.44 6.63
N ALA A 107 8.93 15.41 7.22
CA ALA A 107 9.16 14.15 6.50
C ALA A 107 7.86 13.34 6.47
N THR A 108 6.95 13.68 5.55
CA THR A 108 5.82 12.80 5.25
C THR A 108 6.40 11.56 4.58
N GLY A 109 6.54 10.47 5.34
CA GLY A 109 7.00 9.18 4.83
C GLY A 109 6.12 8.68 3.67
N SER A 110 6.63 7.72 2.90
CA SER A 110 5.84 7.05 1.86
C SER A 110 4.58 6.41 2.46
N ILE A 111 3.55 6.23 1.64
CA ILE A 111 2.27 5.61 2.04
C ILE A 111 2.47 4.32 2.86
N PRO A 112 3.34 3.36 2.46
CA PRO A 112 3.54 2.16 3.25
C PRO A 112 4.04 2.44 4.67
N MET A 113 4.93 3.42 4.87
CA MET A 113 5.38 3.79 6.22
C MET A 113 4.30 4.56 6.99
N ALA A 114 3.61 5.50 6.33
CA ALA A 114 2.58 6.34 6.97
C ALA A 114 1.37 5.54 7.47
N TYR A 115 1.03 4.44 6.78
CA TYR A 115 -0.07 3.55 7.13
C TYR A 115 0.38 2.25 7.80
N ASN A 116 1.68 2.14 8.14
CA ASN A 116 2.28 0.95 8.76
C ASN A 116 2.00 -0.35 7.97
N LEU A 117 2.12 -0.29 6.65
CA LEU A 117 1.91 -1.41 5.73
C LEU A 117 3.23 -2.12 5.45
N ASP A 118 3.18 -3.45 5.34
CA ASP A 118 4.29 -4.28 4.92
C ASP A 118 4.48 -4.28 3.39
N GLY A 119 4.67 -3.09 2.82
CA GLY A 119 4.90 -2.93 1.40
C GLY A 119 6.30 -3.34 0.95
N ALA A 120 6.44 -3.56 -0.35
CA ALA A 120 7.73 -3.68 -1.02
C ALA A 120 7.74 -2.87 -2.33
N TRP A 121 8.91 -2.48 -2.80
CA TRP A 121 9.09 -2.03 -4.18
C TRP A 121 10.16 -2.86 -4.87
N THR A 122 10.08 -2.98 -6.19
CA THR A 122 11.08 -3.67 -6.99
C THR A 122 11.51 -2.84 -8.19
N THR A 123 12.75 -3.05 -8.60
CA THR A 123 13.31 -2.46 -9.82
C THR A 123 13.28 -3.42 -11.01
N ARG A 124 12.60 -4.55 -10.86
CA ARG A 124 12.44 -5.58 -11.89
C ARG A 124 10.99 -5.66 -12.33
N ASP A 125 10.80 -6.01 -13.59
CA ASP A 125 9.49 -6.36 -14.10
C ASP A 125 8.87 -7.53 -13.32
N VAL A 126 7.57 -7.42 -13.07
CA VAL A 126 6.77 -8.42 -12.33
C VAL A 126 5.89 -9.17 -13.32
N GLY A 127 6.49 -10.19 -13.95
CA GLY A 127 5.86 -11.04 -14.96
C GLY A 127 5.16 -12.26 -14.37
N VAL A 128 4.13 -12.07 -13.54
CA VAL A 128 3.32 -13.13 -12.93
C VAL A 128 1.89 -13.08 -13.45
N SER A 129 1.12 -14.17 -13.30
CA SER A 129 -0.30 -14.14 -13.65
C SER A 129 -1.07 -13.23 -12.69
N THR A 130 -1.82 -12.28 -13.26
CA THR A 130 -2.58 -11.29 -12.50
C THR A 130 -3.98 -11.07 -13.06
N GLU A 131 -4.87 -10.57 -12.21
CA GLU A 131 -6.17 -10.02 -12.59
C GLU A 131 -6.26 -8.53 -12.25
N ILE A 132 -6.99 -7.74 -13.05
CA ILE A 132 -7.20 -6.32 -12.75
C ILE A 132 -8.26 -6.19 -11.66
N VAL A 133 -7.92 -5.46 -10.60
CA VAL A 133 -8.89 -5.09 -9.56
C VAL A 133 -9.74 -3.95 -10.08
N SER A 134 -11.01 -4.22 -10.34
CA SER A 134 -11.96 -3.25 -10.92
C SER A 134 -13.05 -2.79 -9.95
N GLU A 135 -13.19 -3.47 -8.81
CA GLU A 135 -14.18 -3.17 -7.78
C GLU A 135 -13.51 -2.71 -6.48
N GLU A 136 -14.22 -1.90 -5.70
CA GLU A 136 -13.72 -1.43 -4.41
C GLU A 136 -13.58 -2.60 -3.43
N LEU A 137 -12.41 -2.74 -2.80
CA LEU A 137 -12.14 -3.80 -1.84
C LEU A 137 -12.95 -3.53 -0.57
N VAL A 138 -13.69 -4.54 -0.13
CA VAL A 138 -14.55 -4.46 1.04
C VAL A 138 -13.87 -5.20 2.19
N TYR A 139 -13.77 -4.53 3.34
CA TYR A 139 -13.33 -5.18 4.56
C TYR A 139 -14.39 -6.17 5.05
N PRO A 140 -14.00 -7.36 5.52
CA PRO A 140 -14.94 -8.27 6.16
C PRO A 140 -15.61 -7.56 7.34
N SER A 141 -16.93 -7.70 7.43
CA SER A 141 -17.76 -7.04 8.45
C SER A 141 -18.70 -8.01 9.16
N ASP A 142 -18.39 -9.30 9.09
CA ASP A 142 -19.23 -10.33 9.70
C ASP A 142 -18.98 -10.44 11.21
N VAL A 143 -20.02 -10.81 11.94
CA VAL A 143 -19.95 -11.11 13.37
C VAL A 143 -20.14 -12.61 13.53
N GLU A 144 -19.07 -13.31 13.88
CA GLU A 144 -19.17 -14.72 14.20
C GLU A 144 -20.11 -14.92 15.40
N ASN A 145 -21.10 -15.79 15.23
CA ASN A 145 -22.08 -16.13 16.26
C ASN A 145 -22.84 -14.91 16.84
N ALA A 146 -23.48 -14.13 15.96
CA ALA A 146 -24.34 -12.99 16.31
C ALA A 146 -25.51 -13.28 17.28
N GLY A 147 -25.70 -14.53 17.69
CA GLY A 147 -26.68 -14.96 18.71
C GLY A 147 -26.07 -15.26 20.08
N ALA A 148 -24.79 -14.97 20.31
CA ALA A 148 -24.11 -15.28 21.57
C ALA A 148 -24.83 -14.66 22.78
N GLN A 149 -25.12 -15.51 23.78
CA GLN A 149 -25.91 -15.14 24.97
C GLN A 149 -25.04 -14.72 26.17
N TYR A 150 -23.72 -14.88 26.09
CA TYR A 150 -22.82 -14.72 27.23
C TYR A 150 -21.80 -13.59 27.04
N ALA A 151 -21.05 -13.60 25.93
CA ALA A 151 -20.07 -12.57 25.63
C ALA A 151 -19.77 -12.51 24.13
N TYR A 152 -19.35 -11.33 23.68
CA TYR A 152 -18.70 -11.12 22.39
C TYR A 152 -17.24 -10.76 22.64
N VAL A 153 -16.33 -11.30 21.82
CA VAL A 153 -14.89 -10.98 21.88
C VAL A 153 -14.55 -10.20 20.63
N ILE A 154 -13.92 -9.04 20.81
CA ILE A 154 -13.37 -8.22 19.73
C ILE A 154 -11.86 -8.38 19.82
N ASP A 155 -11.24 -8.86 18.75
CA ASP A 155 -9.78 -8.90 18.67
C ASP A 155 -9.25 -7.46 18.58
N TRP A 156 -8.31 -7.12 19.48
CA TRP A 156 -7.75 -5.77 19.55
C TRP A 156 -6.85 -5.43 18.36
N GLU A 157 -6.33 -6.44 17.65
CA GLU A 157 -5.54 -6.23 16.44
C GLU A 157 -6.38 -5.71 15.27
N GLN A 158 -7.72 -5.80 15.36
CA GLN A 158 -8.61 -5.26 14.34
C GLN A 158 -8.62 -3.73 14.34
N ARG A 159 -8.51 -3.16 13.13
CA ARG A 159 -8.58 -1.72 12.85
C ARG A 159 -9.71 -0.98 13.57
N HIS A 160 -10.89 -1.58 13.66
CA HIS A 160 -12.08 -0.93 14.22
C HIS A 160 -12.30 -1.21 15.71
N ALA A 161 -11.44 -2.00 16.37
CA ALA A 161 -11.59 -2.34 17.78
C ALA A 161 -11.66 -1.12 18.71
N PRO A 162 -10.79 -0.08 18.59
CA PRO A 162 -10.90 1.11 19.44
C PRO A 162 -12.19 1.90 19.20
N LYS A 163 -12.66 1.96 17.95
CA LYS A 163 -13.91 2.63 17.58
C LYS A 163 -15.13 1.86 18.10
N ALA A 164 -15.09 0.54 18.05
CA ALA A 164 -16.12 -0.33 18.62
C ALA A 164 -16.20 -0.15 20.13
N LEU A 165 -15.06 -0.14 20.83
CA LEU A 165 -14.99 0.13 22.26
C LEU A 165 -15.56 1.51 22.61
N ALA A 166 -15.18 2.56 21.86
CA ALA A 166 -15.72 3.90 22.09
C ALA A 166 -17.25 3.94 21.93
N LYS A 167 -17.80 3.26 20.91
CA LYS A 167 -19.25 3.15 20.73
C LYS A 167 -19.93 2.36 21.84
N LEU A 168 -19.33 1.28 22.33
CA LEU A 168 -19.87 0.50 23.45
C LEU A 168 -19.92 1.36 24.73
N TRP A 169 -18.87 2.13 24.97
CA TRP A 169 -18.82 3.05 26.10
C TRP A 169 -19.87 4.17 25.99
N GLU A 170 -20.09 4.74 24.81
CA GLU A 170 -21.19 5.69 24.56
C GLU A 170 -22.58 5.09 24.78
N MET A 171 -22.72 3.76 24.68
CA MET A 171 -23.96 3.02 24.89
C MET A 171 -24.14 2.52 26.34
N ASP A 172 -23.28 2.96 27.28
CA ASP A 172 -23.27 2.53 28.69
C ASP A 172 -23.08 1.01 28.89
N TYR A 173 -22.32 0.37 27.99
CA TYR A 173 -21.82 -1.01 28.17
C TYR A 173 -20.44 -1.06 28.83
#